data_AF-F3FFG3-F1
#
_entry.id   AF-F3FFG3-F1
#
_cell.length_a   1.000
_cell.length_b   1.000
_cell.length_c   1.000
_cell.angle_alpha   90.00
_cell.angle_beta   90.00
_cell.angle_gamma   90.00
#
_symmetry.space_group_name_H-M   'P 1'
#
loop_
_entity.id
_entity.type
_entity.pdbx_description
1 polymer ?
#
loop_
_entity_poly.entity_id
_entity_poly.type
_entity_poly.pdbx_seq_one_letter_code
_entity_poly.pdbx_strand_id
1 'polypeptide(L)' 'MNGESMATNVRLTNAEQEAIRQKAIEINKLLIKKGMQPLRDSELVHKILEKSVPYAKLNENGEIVIEKE' A
#
# COMPACT_ATOMS: atom_id res chain seq x y z
N MET A 1 -14.58 19.50 13.55
CA MET A 1 -15.13 18.70 12.44
C MET A 1 -14.68 17.27 12.66
N ASN A 2 -15.59 16.40 13.11
CA ASN A 2 -15.30 14.97 13.29
C ASN A 2 -15.31 14.32 11.91
N GLY A 3 -14.14 14.25 11.26
CA GLY A 3 -13.98 13.48 10.04
C GLY A 3 -13.94 12.01 10.40
N GLU A 4 -15.10 11.37 10.48
CA GLU A 4 -15.18 9.92 10.42
C GLU A 4 -14.39 9.47 9.19
N SER A 5 -13.36 8.65 9.41
CA SER A 5 -12.51 8.12 8.37
C SER A 5 -13.37 7.29 7.43
N MET A 6 -13.89 7.89 6.36
CA MET A 6 -14.69 7.21 5.35
C MET A 6 -13.80 6.19 4.65
N ALA A 7 -13.91 4.93 5.08
CA ALA A 7 -13.28 3.81 4.39
C ALA A 7 -13.89 3.73 2.98
N THR A 8 -13.13 4.22 2.00
CA THR A 8 -13.52 4.17 0.60
C THR A 8 -12.86 2.94 -0.03
N ASN A 9 -13.64 2.13 -0.73
CA ASN A 9 -13.14 0.91 -1.36
C ASN A 9 -12.44 1.26 -2.68
N VAL A 10 -11.16 0.87 -2.81
CA VAL A 10 -10.45 0.90 -4.10
C VAL A 10 -10.68 -0.44 -4.79
N ARG A 11 -11.11 -0.39 -6.06
CA ARG A 11 -11.30 -1.61 -6.86
C ARG A 11 -9.97 -2.04 -7.45
N LEU A 12 -9.50 -3.20 -7.02
CA LEU A 12 -8.26 -3.81 -7.50
C LEU A 12 -8.58 -4.91 -8.51
N THR A 13 -7.80 -4.97 -9.58
CA THR A 13 -7.76 -6.11 -10.50
C THR A 13 -7.24 -7.37 -9.80
N ASN A 14 -7.51 -8.54 -10.38
CA ASN A 14 -7.02 -9.81 -9.83
C ASN A 14 -5.48 -9.84 -9.74
N ALA A 15 -4.80 -9.23 -10.72
CA ALA A 15 -3.34 -9.15 -10.72
C ALA A 15 -2.81 -8.26 -9.59
N GLU A 16 -3.44 -7.11 -9.34
CA GLU A 16 -3.07 -6.23 -8.23
C GLU A 16 -3.32 -6.89 -6.87
N GLN A 17 -4.46 -7.58 -6.69
CA GLN A 17 -4.77 -8.30 -5.46
C GLN A 17 -3.73 -9.39 -5.17
N GLU A 18 -3.35 -10.17 -6.18
CA GLU A 18 -2.34 -11.22 -6.01
C GLU A 18 -0.95 -10.62 -5.72
N ALA A 19 -0.58 -9.53 -6.38
CA ALA A 19 0.67 -8.83 -6.11
C ALA A 19 0.74 -8.31 -4.66
N ILE A 20 -0.36 -7.74 -4.15
CA ILE A 20 -0.49 -7.30 -2.76
C ILE A 20 -0.37 -8.48 -1.80
N ARG A 21 -1.08 -9.59 -2.08
CA ARG A 21 -1.05 -10.81 -1.26
C ARG A 21 0.37 -11.39 -1.15
N GLN A 22 1.08 -11.52 -2.27
CA GLN A 22 2.45 -12.02 -2.27
C GLN A 22 3.38 -11.11 -1.47
N LYS A 23 3.25 -9.79 -1.64
CA LYS A 23 4.02 -8.81 -0.87
C LYS A 23 3.71 -8.86 0.62
N ALA A 24 2.44 -9.04 0.99
CA ALA A 24 2.02 -9.21 2.38
C ALA A 24 2.63 -10.45 3.02
N ILE A 25 2.67 -11.59 2.30
CA ILE A 25 3.32 -12.82 2.77
C ILE A 25 4.82 -12.58 3.02
N GLU A 26 5.51 -11.92 2.10
CA GLU A 26 6.94 -11.59 2.26
C GLU A 26 7.19 -10.71 3.49
N ILE A 27 6.41 -9.63 3.65
CA ILE A 27 6.56 -8.69 4.76
C ILE A 27 6.19 -9.37 6.09
N ASN A 28 5.12 -10.16 6.13
CA ASN A 28 4.68 -10.85 7.33
C ASN A 28 5.70 -11.87 7.84
N LYS A 29 6.42 -12.55 6.93
CA LYS A 29 7.56 -13.40 7.32
C LYS A 29 8.63 -12.60 8.05
N LEU A 30 8.90 -11.36 7.64
CA LEU A 30 9.87 -10.49 8.30
C LEU A 30 9.35 -9.94 9.63
N LEU A 31 8.07 -9.58 9.72
CA LEU A 31 7.44 -9.11 10.96
C LEU A 31 7.45 -10.19 12.03
N ILE A 32 7.05 -11.43 11.69
CA ILE A 32 7.04 -12.56 12.62
C ILE A 32 8.45 -12.86 13.13
N LYS A 33 9.47 -12.84 12.26
CA LYS A 33 10.88 -13.01 12.68
C LYS A 33 11.34 -11.94 13.67
N LYS A 34 10.72 -10.75 13.66
CA LYS A 34 10.97 -9.65 14.59
C LYS A 34 10.07 -9.68 15.83
N GLY A 35 9.26 -10.73 16.02
CA GLY A 35 8.29 -10.82 17.11
C GLY A 35 7.11 -9.85 16.98
N MET A 36 6.89 -9.30 15.78
CA MET A 36 5.81 -8.36 15.49
C MET A 36 4.58 -9.08 14.91
N GLN A 37 3.41 -8.49 15.11
CA GLN A 37 2.17 -9.01 14.52
C GLN A 37 2.19 -8.86 12.99
N PRO A 38 1.71 -9.87 12.25
CA PRO A 38 1.52 -9.75 10.81
C PRO A 38 0.40 -8.75 10.50
N LEU A 39 0.45 -8.16 9.31
CA LEU A 39 -0.53 -7.23 8.79
C LEU A 39 -1.43 -7.90 7.75
N ARG A 40 -2.65 -7.36 7.59
CA ARG A 40 -3.62 -7.73 6.55
C ARG A 40 -3.27 -7.07 5.22
N ASP A 41 -3.75 -7.63 4.13
CA ASP A 41 -3.56 -7.08 2.78
C ASP A 41 -4.06 -5.63 2.68
N SER A 42 -5.20 -5.31 3.29
CA SER A 42 -5.73 -3.93 3.33
C SER A 42 -4.84 -2.97 4.11
N GLU A 43 -4.23 -3.43 5.21
CA GLU A 43 -3.30 -2.63 6.00
C GLU A 43 -2.00 -2.37 5.23
N LEU A 44 -1.54 -3.36 4.43
CA LEU A 44 -0.41 -3.16 3.53
C LEU A 44 -0.70 -2.06 2.51
N VAL A 45 -1.84 -2.16 1.83
CA VAL A 45 -2.26 -1.18 0.82
C VAL A 45 -2.35 0.20 1.43
N HIS A 46 -3.00 0.34 2.59
CA HIS A 46 -3.13 1.62 3.27
C HIS A 46 -1.76 2.25 3.58
N LYS A 47 -0.83 1.47 4.16
CA LYS A 47 0.53 1.95 4.47
C LYS A 47 1.33 2.31 3.23
N ILE A 48 1.16 1.58 2.13
CA ILE A 48 1.81 1.90 0.86
C ILE A 48 1.28 3.22 0.32
N LEU A 49 -0.04 3.39 0.27
CA LEU A 49 -0.67 4.63 -0.24
C LEU A 49 -0.31 5.85 0.59
N GLU A 50 -0.35 5.74 1.91
CA GLU A 50 0.04 6.83 2.83
C GLU A 50 1.47 7.30 2.56
N LYS A 51 2.37 6.35 2.26
CA LYS A 51 3.77 6.65 1.92
C LYS A 51 3.96 7.12 0.50
N SER A 52 3.22 6.60 -0.48
CA SER A 52 3.51 6.85 -1.90
C SER A 52 2.86 8.10 -2.45
N VAL A 53 1.64 8.45 -1.99
CA VAL A 53 0.89 9.59 -2.52
C VAL A 53 1.66 10.92 -2.42
N PRO A 54 2.38 11.24 -1.33
CA PRO A 54 3.17 12.48 -1.26
C PRO A 54 4.32 12.58 -2.27
N TYR A 55 4.85 11.43 -2.73
CA TYR A 55 5.96 11.37 -3.70
C TYR A 55 5.49 11.05 -5.12
N ALA A 56 4.18 10.94 -5.32
CA ALA A 56 3.61 10.75 -6.64
C ALA A 56 3.73 12.05 -7.45
N LYS A 57 4.41 11.98 -8.59
CA LYS A 57 4.61 13.10 -9.52
C LYS A 57 4.25 12.69 -10.94
N LEU A 58 3.92 13.68 -11.76
CA LEU A 58 3.77 13.52 -13.19
C LEU A 58 5.12 13.81 -13.85
N ASN A 59 5.65 12.87 -14.63
CA ASN A 59 6.85 13.12 -15.42
C ASN A 59 6.52 13.85 -16.73
N GLU A 60 7.54 14.22 -17.50
CA GLU A 60 7.40 14.94 -18.79
C GLU A 60 6.65 14.12 -19.86
N ASN A 61 6.60 12.80 -19.71
CA ASN A 61 5.88 11.90 -20.60
C ASN A 61 4.39 11.75 -20.23
N GLY A 62 3.93 12.40 -19.15
CA GLY A 62 2.56 12.26 -18.67
C GLY A 62 2.30 10.98 -17.86
N GLU A 63 3.34 10.32 -17.37
CA GLU A 63 3.24 9.11 -16.54
C GLU A 63 3.32 9.46 -15.05
N ILE A 64 2.57 8.72 -14.23
CA ILE A 64 2.65 8.84 -12.76
C ILE A 64 3.85 8.03 -12.28
N VAL A 65 4.79 8.70 -11.62
CA VAL A 65 5.97 8.09 -11.01
C VAL A 65 5.98 8.36 -9.51
N ILE A 66 6.56 7.43 -8.74
CA ILE A 66 6.80 7.62 -7.30
C ILE A 66 8.31 7.84 -7.14
N GLU A 67 8.71 9.05 -6.78
CA GLU A 67 10.11 9.35 -6.46
C GLU A 67 10.47 8.78 -5.07
N LYS A 68 11.76 8.49 -4.84
CA LYS A 68 12.23 8.00 -3.53
C LYS A 68 12.22 9.14 -2.51
N GLU A 69 11.93 8.80 -1.25
CA GLU A 69 12.20 9.68 -0.09
C GLU A 69 13.69 10.05 0.00
#